data_AF-A0A1S1HUY3-F1
#
_entry.id   AF-A0A1S1HUY3-F1
#
_cell.length_a   1.000
_cell.length_b   1.000
_cell.length_c   1.000
_cell.angle_alpha   90.00
_cell.angle_beta   90.00
_cell.angle_gamma   90.00
#
_symmetry.space_group_name_H-M   'P 1'
#
loop_
_entity.id
_entity.type
_entity.pdbx_description
1 polymer ?
#
loop_
_entity_poly.entity_id
_entity_poly.type
_entity_poly.pdbx_seq_one_letter_code
_entity_poly.pdbx_strand_id
1 'polypeptide(L)'
;MKSFYTILTNYGKTALAEALAAQQPLKIPYMAVGDSGGAYYEPTEAQTNLRNELWRGDLNDLRTDEEFQGQVIAEAIIPHGIDGDWTVREIGLFDGKGGLVAVGKYPETYIPPVLSGAKSQVYISIIVKIDNVAAVELIVNHDTVIASKDFVLSQNFWKKIHDADLNAIARANNINIDAIAYLERSTIENVRYFFDPVSDITYYALSPVSGEIVNIGRDIDGVVLISVNGTQSEIYRLGTIAGNTEFRSPESQSTTHAILRSVNIGGTRLHLEPNGNIEGTTAKLDWMFDTYDKDPNNYRIGSIYAYTGDPNSTGEGAVYVYNAKSVGAAWGNWPSMHFGFQDDSVGGTPMKIMFFDTGASQSYAPMKGMWHHGKKVKAGDYVTASNKIYRAVTTGITGNIIPSHTSGSISDASVTWEFIRAPKGQDVKPVVVFGERDDMPILGLPNHRVQALKPIAVGRGGFIDFFGSNDELVGRMIPSTGANGERLLDIISADGGSRLRLNTDNKTLQTANLATTATAKIQNSTPQPNISATALVRIGNSTPYTITKFVGGSGGQSFKLESTTEGNTTIQHNEFIRLKNKQAITMSANSVIEFLMNAAGDVAMEC
;
A
#
# COMPACT_ATOMS: atom_id res chain seq x y z
N MET A 1 71.89 -8.22 -21.18
CA MET A 1 71.97 -6.93 -20.46
C MET A 1 70.73 -6.12 -20.83
N LYS A 2 70.08 -5.45 -19.87
CA LYS A 2 69.00 -4.52 -20.20
C LYS A 2 69.61 -3.34 -20.96
N SER A 3 69.03 -2.96 -22.10
CA SER A 3 69.57 -1.89 -22.95
C SER A 3 69.57 -0.51 -22.28
N PHE A 4 68.71 -0.33 -21.28
CA PHE A 4 68.48 0.89 -20.51
C PHE A 4 68.29 0.52 -19.05
N TYR A 5 68.88 1.28 -18.13
CA TYR A 5 68.91 0.96 -16.71
C TYR A 5 69.34 2.17 -15.88
N THR A 6 69.03 2.13 -14.60
CA THR A 6 69.43 3.14 -13.60
C THR A 6 70.23 2.47 -12.48
N ILE A 7 71.28 3.13 -12.02
CA ILE A 7 72.11 2.71 -10.88
C ILE A 7 72.15 3.79 -9.80
N LEU A 8 72.37 3.38 -8.56
CA LEU A 8 72.70 4.31 -7.47
C LEU A 8 74.16 4.75 -7.59
N THR A 9 74.41 6.03 -7.37
CA THR A 9 75.78 6.55 -7.23
C THR A 9 76.33 6.20 -5.84
N ASN A 10 77.64 6.36 -5.66
CA ASN A 10 78.29 6.26 -4.34
C ASN A 10 77.66 7.26 -3.36
N TYR A 11 77.35 8.48 -3.83
CA TYR A 11 76.65 9.47 -3.03
C TYR A 11 75.27 8.98 -2.61
N GLY A 12 74.47 8.47 -3.55
CA GLY A 12 73.13 7.96 -3.28
C GLY A 12 73.12 6.80 -2.30
N LYS A 13 74.06 5.85 -2.43
CA LYS A 13 74.22 4.74 -1.47
C LYS A 13 74.53 5.26 -0.06
N THR A 14 75.44 6.22 0.06
CA THR A 14 75.78 6.84 1.35
C THR A 14 74.59 7.61 1.93
N ALA A 15 73.93 8.45 1.14
CA ALA A 15 72.78 9.24 1.57
C ALA A 15 71.61 8.34 2.02
N LEU A 16 71.35 7.22 1.35
CA LEU A 16 70.35 6.24 1.75
C LEU A 16 70.73 5.52 3.06
N ALA A 17 72.01 5.17 3.24
CA ALA A 17 72.48 4.55 4.47
C ALA A 17 72.38 5.51 5.66
N GLU A 18 72.71 6.79 5.47
CA GLU A 18 72.56 7.85 6.48
C GLU A 18 71.09 8.09 6.83
N ALA A 19 70.21 8.17 5.84
CA ALA A 19 68.76 8.29 6.01
C ALA A 19 68.20 7.12 6.85
N LEU A 20 68.63 5.89 6.54
CA LEU A 20 68.24 4.70 7.28
C LEU A 20 68.74 4.72 8.73
N ALA A 21 70.01 5.11 8.95
CA ALA A 21 70.59 5.21 10.29
C ALA A 21 69.92 6.32 11.13
N ALA A 22 69.55 7.43 10.51
CA ALA A 22 68.87 8.56 11.14
C ALA A 22 67.36 8.33 11.33
N GLN A 23 66.79 7.24 10.78
CA GLN A 23 65.35 7.01 10.70
C GLN A 23 64.59 8.21 10.09
N GLN A 24 65.21 8.91 9.13
CA GLN A 24 64.65 10.05 8.43
C GLN A 24 64.73 9.76 6.92
N PRO A 25 63.59 9.71 6.21
CA PRO A 25 63.59 9.41 4.78
C PRO A 25 64.43 10.39 3.94
N LEU A 26 65.14 9.88 2.93
CA LEU A 26 65.89 10.71 1.99
C LEU A 26 64.93 11.40 1.01
N LYS A 27 64.91 12.74 1.01
CA LYS A 27 64.15 13.55 0.05
C LYS A 27 64.86 13.62 -1.30
N ILE A 28 64.16 13.24 -2.36
CA ILE A 28 64.65 13.31 -3.75
C ILE A 28 63.69 14.18 -4.59
N PRO A 29 63.76 15.51 -4.45
CA PRO A 29 62.77 16.41 -5.06
C PRO A 29 63.01 16.71 -6.54
N TYR A 30 64.17 16.37 -7.11
CA TYR A 30 64.53 16.81 -8.46
C TYR A 30 64.91 15.66 -9.40
N MET A 31 64.52 15.79 -10.66
CA MET A 31 64.99 14.97 -11.78
C MET A 31 65.65 15.87 -12.82
N ALA A 32 66.77 15.40 -13.39
CA ALA A 32 67.40 16.05 -14.53
C ALA A 32 67.59 15.07 -15.69
N VAL A 33 67.61 15.59 -16.91
CA VAL A 33 67.88 14.82 -18.12
C VAL A 33 68.91 15.52 -19.01
N GLY A 34 69.55 14.73 -19.85
CA GLY A 34 70.60 15.20 -20.75
C GLY A 34 70.67 14.40 -22.05
N ASP A 35 71.40 14.93 -23.02
CA ASP A 35 71.67 14.27 -24.30
C ASP A 35 72.98 13.47 -24.31
N SER A 36 73.66 13.33 -23.17
CA SER A 36 74.93 12.62 -23.05
C SER A 36 76.06 13.15 -23.95
N GLY A 37 75.95 14.39 -24.44
CA GLY A 37 76.86 14.97 -25.43
C GLY A 37 76.71 14.35 -26.82
N GLY A 38 75.50 13.88 -27.16
CA GLY A 38 75.14 13.31 -28.47
C GLY A 38 75.37 11.80 -28.61
N ALA A 39 75.95 11.13 -27.62
CA ALA A 39 76.23 9.69 -27.67
C ALA A 39 76.04 9.01 -26.31
N TYR A 40 75.53 7.77 -26.32
CA TYR A 40 75.40 6.97 -25.10
C TYR A 40 76.75 6.73 -24.41
N TYR A 41 76.68 6.67 -23.08
CA TYR A 41 77.76 6.17 -22.23
C TYR A 41 77.20 5.16 -21.25
N GLU A 42 78.08 4.45 -20.55
CA GLU A 42 77.70 3.55 -19.46
C GLU A 42 77.77 4.32 -18.13
N PRO A 43 76.64 4.49 -17.42
CA PRO A 43 76.63 5.13 -16.12
C PRO A 43 77.56 4.44 -15.12
N THR A 44 78.24 5.24 -14.29
CA THR A 44 79.16 4.73 -13.25
C THR A 44 78.78 5.26 -11.88
N GLU A 45 79.02 4.46 -10.84
CA GLU A 45 78.67 4.84 -9.46
C GLU A 45 79.44 6.08 -8.96
N ALA A 46 80.58 6.41 -9.56
CA ALA A 46 81.40 7.56 -9.19
C ALA A 46 80.88 8.89 -9.75
N GLN A 47 79.81 8.89 -10.56
CA GLN A 47 79.27 10.12 -11.14
C GLN A 47 78.68 11.04 -10.07
N THR A 48 78.99 12.32 -10.21
CA THR A 48 78.42 13.39 -9.38
C THR A 48 77.45 14.27 -10.14
N ASN A 49 77.47 14.23 -11.47
CA ASN A 49 76.60 14.98 -12.38
C ASN A 49 76.31 14.16 -13.65
N LEU A 50 75.29 14.58 -14.40
CA LEU A 50 75.07 14.14 -15.78
C LEU A 50 76.19 14.64 -16.70
N ARG A 51 76.44 13.93 -17.80
CA ARG A 51 77.50 14.27 -18.76
C ARG A 51 77.20 15.57 -19.50
N ASN A 52 75.95 15.78 -19.89
CA ASN A 52 75.45 17.02 -20.46
C ASN A 52 73.97 17.22 -20.08
N GLU A 53 73.75 17.83 -18.92
CA GLU A 53 72.41 18.18 -18.45
C GLU A 53 71.79 19.30 -19.30
N LEU A 54 70.59 19.07 -19.81
CA LEU A 54 69.84 20.04 -20.64
C LEU A 54 68.55 20.50 -19.98
N TRP A 55 68.04 19.73 -19.01
CA TRP A 55 66.86 20.11 -18.24
C TRP A 55 66.91 19.54 -16.84
N ARG A 56 66.42 20.30 -15.87
CA ARG A 56 66.15 19.89 -14.49
C ARG A 56 64.83 20.48 -14.04
N GLY A 57 64.04 19.67 -13.34
CA GLY A 57 62.78 20.10 -12.77
C GLY A 57 62.40 19.32 -11.53
N ASP A 58 61.28 19.73 -10.94
CA ASP A 58 60.68 19.04 -9.81
C ASP A 58 60.19 17.66 -10.22
N LEU A 59 60.32 16.72 -9.31
CA LEU A 59 59.80 15.39 -9.44
C LEU A 59 58.27 15.43 -9.27
N ASN A 60 57.55 14.81 -10.19
CA ASN A 60 56.09 14.79 -10.19
C ASN A 60 55.54 13.66 -9.29
N ASP A 61 56.19 12.49 -9.28
CA ASP A 61 55.82 11.38 -8.41
C ASP A 61 57.03 10.49 -8.06
N LEU A 62 57.13 10.09 -6.79
CA LEU A 62 58.09 9.10 -6.29
C LEU A 62 57.35 8.06 -5.46
N ARG A 63 57.16 6.87 -6.02
CA ARG A 63 56.41 5.79 -5.37
C ARG A 63 57.15 4.47 -5.37
N THR A 64 56.71 3.55 -4.53
CA THR A 64 57.18 2.16 -4.53
C THR A 64 56.55 1.40 -5.69
N ASP A 65 57.31 0.54 -6.35
CA ASP A 65 56.76 -0.38 -7.35
C ASP A 65 55.93 -1.48 -6.64
N GLU A 66 54.63 -1.54 -6.94
CA GLU A 66 53.71 -2.52 -6.34
C GLU A 66 53.89 -3.93 -6.94
N GLU A 67 54.41 -4.03 -8.17
CA GLU A 67 54.63 -5.30 -8.87
C GLU A 67 55.97 -5.92 -8.49
N PHE A 68 57.00 -5.10 -8.24
CA PHE A 68 58.34 -5.55 -7.92
C PHE A 68 58.92 -4.93 -6.63
N GLN A 69 59.00 -5.74 -5.57
CA GLN A 69 59.60 -5.34 -4.29
C GLN A 69 61.05 -4.86 -4.44
N GLY A 70 61.41 -3.81 -3.69
CA GLY A 70 62.76 -3.22 -3.70
C GLY A 70 63.02 -2.27 -4.88
N GLN A 71 61.97 -1.73 -5.49
CA GLN A 71 62.08 -0.75 -6.57
C GLN A 71 61.23 0.49 -6.26
N VAL A 72 61.72 1.63 -6.70
CA VAL A 72 60.99 2.90 -6.70
C VAL A 72 60.86 3.41 -8.13
N ILE A 73 59.70 3.96 -8.44
CA ILE A 73 59.39 4.59 -9.71
C ILE A 73 59.45 6.10 -9.48
N ALA A 74 60.30 6.76 -10.26
CA ALA A 74 60.50 8.20 -10.21
C ALA A 74 60.05 8.82 -11.53
N GLU A 75 59.19 9.83 -11.46
CA GLU A 75 58.52 10.41 -12.61
C GLU A 75 58.62 11.92 -12.62
N ALA A 76 58.90 12.50 -13.78
CA ALA A 76 58.87 13.94 -13.98
C ALA A 76 58.31 14.26 -15.36
N ILE A 77 57.91 15.53 -15.52
CA ILE A 77 57.39 16.03 -16.78
C ILE A 77 58.26 17.19 -17.25
N ILE A 78 58.80 17.07 -18.45
CA ILE A 78 59.42 18.19 -19.15
C ILE A 78 58.28 19.03 -19.73
N PRO A 79 58.09 20.28 -19.24
CA PRO A 79 56.99 21.13 -19.69
C PRO A 79 57.17 21.55 -21.15
N HIS A 80 56.05 21.92 -21.78
CA HIS A 80 56.09 22.56 -23.09
C HIS A 80 56.82 23.90 -23.00
N GLY A 81 57.61 24.25 -24.01
CA GLY A 81 58.33 25.54 -24.06
C GLY A 81 59.81 25.48 -23.67
N ILE A 82 60.35 24.29 -23.39
CA ILE A 82 61.81 24.08 -23.37
C ILE A 82 62.31 24.13 -24.81
N ASP A 83 63.23 25.05 -25.13
CA ASP A 83 63.86 25.13 -26.44
C ASP A 83 64.82 23.98 -26.60
N GLY A 84 64.38 22.95 -27.32
CA GLY A 84 64.99 21.66 -27.14
C GLY A 84 65.16 20.82 -28.36
N ASP A 85 65.79 21.31 -29.42
CA ASP A 85 66.26 20.47 -30.53
C ASP A 85 67.38 19.50 -30.11
N TRP A 86 67.04 18.55 -29.22
CA TRP A 86 67.93 17.57 -28.61
C TRP A 86 67.19 16.31 -28.19
N THR A 87 67.93 15.23 -27.97
CA THR A 87 67.39 13.90 -27.65
C THR A 87 67.86 13.47 -26.27
N VAL A 88 66.93 13.17 -25.37
CA VAL A 88 67.23 12.60 -24.05
C VAL A 88 67.93 11.25 -24.21
N ARG A 89 69.04 11.06 -23.49
CA ARG A 89 69.85 9.82 -23.46
C ARG A 89 70.33 9.46 -22.05
N GLU A 90 70.33 10.42 -21.14
CA GLU A 90 70.69 10.22 -19.73
C GLU A 90 69.69 10.90 -18.80
N ILE A 91 69.62 10.39 -17.58
CA ILE A 91 68.72 10.86 -16.53
C ILE A 91 69.39 10.74 -15.16
N GLY A 92 69.08 11.69 -14.27
CA GLY A 92 69.61 11.76 -12.93
C GLY A 92 68.55 12.16 -11.91
N LEU A 93 68.61 11.55 -10.72
CA LEU A 93 67.81 11.93 -9.56
C LEU A 93 68.69 12.65 -8.55
N PHE A 94 68.23 13.78 -8.01
CA PHE A 94 68.99 14.61 -7.09
C PHE A 94 68.25 14.82 -5.77
N ASP A 95 69.02 14.83 -4.68
CA ASP A 95 68.50 15.18 -3.37
C ASP A 95 68.36 16.70 -3.17
N GLY A 96 67.78 17.12 -2.05
CA GLY A 96 67.62 18.55 -1.73
C GLY A 96 68.94 19.32 -1.51
N LYS A 97 70.08 18.62 -1.43
CA LYS A 97 71.42 19.23 -1.31
C LYS A 97 72.12 19.35 -2.67
N GLY A 98 71.48 18.90 -3.75
CA GLY A 98 72.02 18.90 -5.10
C GLY A 98 72.95 17.71 -5.41
N GLY A 99 73.00 16.71 -4.53
CA GLY A 99 73.78 15.49 -4.77
C GLY A 99 73.06 14.52 -5.69
N LEU A 100 73.76 13.99 -6.69
CA LEU A 100 73.24 12.99 -7.62
C LEU A 100 73.08 11.65 -6.90
N VAL A 101 71.83 11.22 -6.66
CA VAL A 101 71.47 9.99 -5.95
C VAL A 101 71.49 8.78 -6.89
N ALA A 102 70.94 8.93 -8.09
CA ALA A 102 70.85 7.87 -9.08
C ALA A 102 71.10 8.42 -10.48
N VAL A 103 71.70 7.62 -11.35
CA VAL A 103 72.00 7.96 -12.75
C VAL A 103 71.63 6.80 -13.66
N GLY A 104 71.03 7.11 -14.81
CA GLY A 104 70.52 6.11 -15.73
C GLY A 104 70.83 6.40 -17.20
N LYS A 105 70.94 5.31 -17.95
CA LYS A 105 70.97 5.29 -19.41
C LYS A 105 69.53 5.20 -19.90
N TYR A 106 69.03 6.24 -20.57
CA TYR A 106 67.62 6.40 -20.92
C TYR A 106 67.38 6.26 -22.43
N PRO A 107 66.25 5.68 -22.89
CA PRO A 107 65.93 5.58 -24.31
C PRO A 107 65.84 6.94 -25.03
N GLU A 108 66.21 6.97 -26.30
CA GLU A 108 66.13 8.19 -27.12
C GLU A 108 64.72 8.77 -27.10
N THR A 109 64.59 9.97 -26.54
CA THR A 109 63.33 10.71 -26.54
C THR A 109 63.59 12.11 -27.07
N TYR A 110 63.09 12.39 -28.28
CA TYR A 110 63.29 13.68 -28.93
C TYR A 110 62.42 14.76 -28.28
N ILE A 111 63.06 15.86 -27.89
CA ILE A 111 62.39 17.09 -27.51
C ILE A 111 62.33 17.96 -28.79
N PRO A 112 61.21 18.59 -29.15
CA PRO A 112 61.15 19.49 -30.30
C PRO A 112 61.40 20.96 -29.89
N PRO A 113 61.85 21.82 -30.82
CA PRO A 113 62.03 23.26 -30.56
C PRO A 113 60.68 23.98 -30.43
N VAL A 114 60.65 25.07 -29.66
CA VAL A 114 59.42 25.82 -29.31
C VAL A 114 58.71 26.39 -30.55
N LEU A 115 59.46 26.73 -31.60
CA LEU A 115 58.94 27.33 -32.86
C LEU A 115 58.51 26.31 -33.91
N SER A 116 58.58 25.00 -33.62
CA SER A 116 58.17 23.94 -34.56
C SER A 116 56.66 23.88 -34.83
N GLY A 117 55.85 24.63 -34.06
CA GLY A 117 54.39 24.54 -34.09
C GLY A 117 53.83 23.32 -33.37
N ALA A 118 54.69 22.42 -32.86
CA ALA A 118 54.31 21.29 -32.03
C ALA A 118 54.35 21.66 -30.54
N LYS A 119 53.26 21.40 -29.82
CA LYS A 119 53.24 21.44 -28.35
C LYS A 119 53.51 20.03 -27.83
N SER A 120 54.77 19.73 -27.50
CA SER A 120 55.13 18.45 -26.89
C SER A 120 55.45 18.65 -25.41
N GLN A 121 54.71 17.97 -24.55
CA GLN A 121 55.02 17.78 -23.14
C GLN A 121 55.49 16.32 -23.00
N VAL A 122 56.67 16.11 -22.44
CA VAL A 122 57.30 14.78 -22.42
C VAL A 122 57.30 14.26 -20.99
N TYR A 123 56.65 13.10 -20.82
CA TYR A 123 56.62 12.38 -19.56
C TYR A 123 57.79 11.39 -19.50
N ILE A 124 58.52 11.43 -18.39
CA ILE A 124 59.72 10.62 -18.17
C ILE A 124 59.55 9.82 -16.89
N SER A 125 59.75 8.51 -17.00
CA SER A 125 59.62 7.56 -15.90
C SER A 125 60.81 6.62 -15.86
N ILE A 126 61.40 6.45 -14.68
CA ILE A 126 62.50 5.52 -14.45
C ILE A 126 62.26 4.69 -13.21
N ILE A 127 62.86 3.50 -13.23
CA ILE A 127 62.83 2.57 -12.12
C ILE A 127 64.21 2.51 -11.50
N VAL A 128 64.30 2.70 -10.19
CA VAL A 128 65.53 2.59 -9.41
C VAL A 128 65.38 1.45 -8.42
N LYS A 129 66.33 0.51 -8.47
CA LYS A 129 66.38 -0.58 -7.49
C LYS A 129 67.09 -0.10 -6.22
N ILE A 130 66.44 -0.26 -5.07
CA ILE A 130 66.97 0.12 -3.76
C ILE A 130 66.76 -1.01 -2.75
N ASP A 131 67.74 -1.24 -1.87
CA ASP A 131 67.71 -2.38 -0.95
C ASP A 131 66.71 -2.20 0.20
N ASN A 132 66.46 -0.95 0.62
CA ASN A 132 65.45 -0.63 1.62
C ASN A 132 64.63 0.59 1.19
N VAL A 133 63.39 0.34 0.78
CA VAL A 133 62.48 1.36 0.27
C VAL A 133 62.01 2.35 1.35
N ALA A 134 62.03 1.94 2.62
CA ALA A 134 61.70 2.82 3.74
C ALA A 134 62.72 3.94 3.99
N ALA A 135 63.89 3.88 3.35
CA ALA A 135 64.93 4.91 3.44
C ALA A 135 64.69 6.11 2.51
N VAL A 136 63.65 6.10 1.67
CA VAL A 136 63.32 7.16 0.70
C VAL A 136 62.01 7.83 1.08
N GLU A 137 61.95 9.17 1.01
CA GLU A 137 60.70 9.91 1.19
C GLU A 137 59.88 9.83 -0.09
N LEU A 138 58.70 9.21 -0.02
CA LEU A 138 57.75 9.22 -1.13
C LEU A 138 57.17 10.63 -1.22
N ILE A 139 57.62 11.37 -2.24
CA ILE A 139 57.11 12.71 -2.51
C ILE A 139 55.90 12.56 -3.41
N VAL A 140 54.71 12.77 -2.84
CA VAL A 140 53.52 13.12 -3.61
C VAL A 140 53.27 14.61 -3.38
N ASN A 141 53.92 15.47 -4.17
CA ASN A 141 53.64 16.89 -4.12
C ASN A 141 52.32 17.15 -4.85
N HIS A 142 51.24 17.33 -4.08
CA HIS A 142 49.88 17.50 -4.59
C HIS A 142 49.56 18.91 -5.12
N ASP A 143 50.49 19.86 -5.11
CA ASP A 143 50.15 21.24 -5.50
C ASP A 143 49.92 21.39 -7.01
N THR A 144 50.61 20.61 -7.86
CA THR A 144 50.27 20.46 -9.29
C THR A 144 50.80 19.15 -9.86
N VAL A 145 50.06 18.05 -9.68
CA VAL A 145 50.27 16.81 -10.46
C VAL A 145 49.49 16.94 -11.77
N ILE A 146 50.18 16.89 -12.92
CA ILE A 146 49.51 16.89 -14.23
C ILE A 146 49.09 15.45 -14.55
N ALA A 147 47.81 15.17 -14.34
CA ALA A 147 47.20 13.93 -14.76
C ALA A 147 46.93 13.90 -16.29
N SER A 148 47.10 12.74 -16.92
CA SER A 148 46.74 12.57 -18.34
C SER A 148 45.26 12.88 -18.54
N LYS A 149 44.88 13.44 -19.70
CA LYS A 149 43.47 13.77 -19.97
C LYS A 149 42.56 12.55 -19.73
N ASP A 150 43.00 11.36 -20.10
CA ASP A 150 42.24 10.12 -19.88
C ASP A 150 42.17 9.73 -18.40
N PHE A 151 43.22 9.97 -17.61
CA PHE A 151 43.17 9.83 -16.15
C PHE A 151 42.23 10.88 -15.52
N VAL A 152 42.29 12.15 -15.94
CA VAL A 152 41.40 13.20 -15.43
C VAL A 152 39.94 12.92 -15.79
N LEU A 153 39.69 12.42 -17.00
CA LEU A 153 38.36 12.01 -17.45
C LEU A 153 37.87 10.75 -16.72
N SER A 154 38.76 9.81 -16.37
CA SER A 154 38.40 8.64 -15.56
C SER A 154 38.21 8.96 -14.07
N GLN A 155 38.77 10.08 -13.59
CA GLN A 155 38.52 10.66 -12.26
C GLN A 155 37.31 11.62 -12.23
N ASN A 156 36.55 11.73 -13.32
CA ASN A 156 35.21 12.33 -13.39
C ASN A 156 35.11 13.86 -13.16
N PHE A 157 36.20 14.61 -13.23
CA PHE A 157 36.19 16.06 -12.97
C PHE A 157 35.47 16.93 -14.02
N TRP A 158 35.20 16.42 -15.23
CA TRP A 158 34.69 17.23 -16.36
C TRP A 158 33.38 16.72 -16.99
N LYS A 159 32.67 15.81 -16.32
CA LYS A 159 31.38 15.29 -16.83
C LYS A 159 30.17 16.17 -16.47
N LYS A 160 30.41 17.42 -16.04
CA LYS A 160 29.37 18.46 -15.91
C LYS A 160 29.25 19.20 -17.24
N ILE A 161 28.38 18.74 -18.13
CA ILE A 161 28.13 19.43 -19.39
C ILE A 161 26.61 19.52 -19.59
N HIS A 162 26.06 20.68 -19.21
CA HIS A 162 24.70 21.20 -19.41
C HIS A 162 23.59 20.70 -18.46
N ASP A 163 22.94 21.67 -17.80
CA ASP A 163 21.62 21.52 -17.15
C ASP A 163 20.57 20.87 -18.07
N ALA A 164 20.78 20.93 -19.39
CA ALA A 164 19.97 20.25 -20.39
C ALA A 164 19.92 18.72 -20.20
N ASP A 165 21.02 18.10 -19.75
CA ASP A 165 21.11 16.66 -19.52
C ASP A 165 20.29 16.26 -18.29
N LEU A 166 20.45 17.00 -17.18
CA LEU A 166 19.60 16.85 -16.00
C LEU A 166 18.12 17.08 -16.34
N ASN A 167 17.81 18.08 -17.17
CA ASN A 167 16.45 18.34 -17.65
C ASN A 167 15.91 17.20 -18.53
N ALA A 168 16.73 16.60 -19.40
CA ALA A 168 16.33 15.48 -20.24
C ALA A 168 16.05 14.24 -19.39
N ILE A 169 16.92 13.96 -18.42
CA ILE A 169 16.77 12.84 -17.47
C ILE A 169 15.57 13.06 -16.56
N ALA A 170 15.38 14.27 -16.03
CA ALA A 170 14.24 14.63 -15.22
C ALA A 170 12.92 14.42 -15.99
N ARG A 171 12.86 14.87 -17.25
CA ARG A 171 11.69 14.63 -18.13
C ARG A 171 11.48 13.15 -18.44
N ALA A 172 12.55 12.42 -18.77
CA ALA A 172 12.47 10.99 -19.10
C ALA A 172 11.98 10.15 -17.92
N ASN A 173 12.27 10.58 -16.68
CA ASN A 173 11.91 9.87 -15.46
C ASN A 173 10.73 10.51 -14.69
N ASN A 174 10.09 11.55 -15.25
CA ASN A 174 9.01 12.31 -14.61
C ASN A 174 9.38 12.86 -13.21
N ILE A 175 10.59 13.38 -13.06
CA ILE A 175 11.15 13.97 -11.84
C ILE A 175 11.11 15.51 -11.97
N ASN A 176 10.79 16.22 -10.89
CA ASN A 176 10.96 17.68 -10.86
C ASN A 176 12.46 18.02 -10.94
N ILE A 177 12.85 18.92 -11.85
CA ILE A 177 14.25 19.32 -12.03
C ILE A 177 14.88 19.84 -10.73
N ASP A 178 14.11 20.50 -9.88
CA ASP A 178 14.61 21.03 -8.59
C ASP A 178 14.91 19.93 -7.58
N ALA A 179 14.47 18.70 -7.84
CA ALA A 179 14.68 17.54 -6.97
C ALA A 179 15.85 16.65 -7.41
N ILE A 180 16.52 16.94 -8.53
CA ILE A 180 17.65 16.17 -9.07
C ILE A 180 18.93 17.01 -9.13
N ALA A 181 20.05 16.43 -8.70
CA ALA A 181 21.38 17.02 -8.83
C ALA A 181 22.38 16.00 -9.39
N TYR A 182 23.58 16.46 -9.76
CA TYR A 182 24.68 15.55 -10.07
C TYR A 182 25.20 14.87 -8.79
N LEU A 183 25.62 13.60 -8.90
CA LEU A 183 26.30 12.88 -7.84
C LEU A 183 27.78 13.32 -7.80
N GLU A 184 28.04 14.43 -7.14
CA GLU A 184 29.37 15.01 -7.00
C GLU A 184 29.55 15.68 -5.63
N ARG A 185 30.80 15.99 -5.27
CA ARG A 185 31.09 16.74 -4.05
C ARG A 185 30.61 18.18 -4.22
N SER A 186 29.47 18.48 -3.63
CA SER A 186 28.81 19.78 -3.74
C SER A 186 27.90 20.03 -2.54
N THR A 187 27.52 21.29 -2.34
CA THR A 187 26.45 21.65 -1.41
C THR A 187 25.11 21.50 -2.10
N ILE A 188 24.22 20.75 -1.49
CA ILE A 188 22.87 20.48 -1.98
C ILE A 188 21.83 20.91 -0.95
N GLU A 189 20.63 21.24 -1.42
CA GLU A 189 19.49 21.58 -0.57
C GLU A 189 18.25 20.82 -1.03
N ASN A 190 17.71 19.97 -0.15
CA ASN A 190 16.47 19.24 -0.36
C ASN A 190 16.44 18.38 -1.65
N VAL A 191 17.60 17.86 -2.05
CA VAL A 191 17.74 17.04 -3.26
C VAL A 191 17.39 15.59 -2.94
N ARG A 192 16.62 14.94 -3.82
CA ARG A 192 16.21 13.54 -3.65
C ARG A 192 16.83 12.61 -4.70
N TYR A 193 17.16 13.12 -5.87
CA TYR A 193 17.68 12.33 -6.98
C TYR A 193 19.10 12.78 -7.33
N PHE A 194 19.95 11.81 -7.63
CA PHE A 194 21.37 12.04 -7.91
C PHE A 194 21.75 11.35 -9.20
N PHE A 195 22.08 12.10 -10.23
CA PHE A 195 22.58 11.54 -11.47
C PHE A 195 24.09 11.39 -11.41
N ASP A 196 24.58 10.15 -11.47
CA ASP A 196 25.99 9.87 -11.74
C ASP A 196 26.23 9.94 -13.25
N PRO A 197 26.86 11.02 -13.74
CA PRO A 197 27.12 11.15 -15.16
C PRO A 197 28.12 10.10 -15.65
N VAL A 198 28.91 9.50 -14.76
CA VAL A 198 30.02 8.59 -15.06
C VAL A 198 29.47 7.26 -15.53
N SER A 199 28.61 6.70 -14.71
CA SER A 199 28.00 5.39 -14.93
C SER A 199 26.70 5.48 -15.75
N ASP A 200 26.22 6.70 -16.03
CA ASP A 200 24.90 6.97 -16.63
C ASP A 200 23.78 6.35 -15.79
N ILE A 201 23.88 6.52 -14.48
CA ILE A 201 22.98 5.94 -13.49
C ILE A 201 22.38 7.07 -12.67
N THR A 202 21.06 7.08 -12.55
CA THR A 202 20.39 7.93 -11.55
C THR A 202 20.24 7.14 -10.26
N TYR A 203 20.39 7.79 -9.12
CA TYR A 203 20.15 7.29 -7.77
C TYR A 203 19.04 8.11 -7.10
N TYR A 204 18.41 7.57 -6.07
CA TYR A 204 17.42 8.25 -5.25
C TYR A 204 17.71 8.04 -3.77
N ALA A 205 17.55 9.10 -2.97
CA ALA A 205 17.56 9.03 -1.52
C ALA A 205 16.14 8.82 -0.98
N LEU A 206 15.98 8.04 0.09
CA LEU A 206 14.68 7.83 0.73
C LEU A 206 14.12 9.11 1.37
N SER A 207 15.02 9.95 1.88
CA SER A 207 14.72 11.29 2.39
C SER A 207 15.52 12.33 1.61
N PRO A 208 14.97 13.53 1.36
CA PRO A 208 15.76 14.61 0.76
C PRO A 208 17.00 14.91 1.57
N VAL A 209 18.12 15.12 0.87
CA VAL A 209 19.43 15.36 1.46
C VAL A 209 19.78 16.83 1.32
N SER A 210 20.24 17.42 2.41
CA SER A 210 20.74 18.78 2.47
C SER A 210 22.10 18.79 3.16
N GLY A 211 23.05 19.54 2.62
CA GLY A 211 24.40 19.65 3.16
C GLY A 211 25.49 19.49 2.11
N GLU A 212 26.74 19.47 2.57
CA GLU A 212 27.90 19.26 1.71
C GLU A 212 28.22 17.77 1.58
N ILE A 213 28.19 17.25 0.35
CA ILE A 213 28.68 15.90 0.05
C ILE A 213 30.21 15.94 0.06
N VAL A 214 30.82 15.33 1.07
CA VAL A 214 32.29 15.29 1.21
C VAL A 214 32.90 14.00 0.67
N ASN A 215 32.14 12.91 0.63
CA ASN A 215 32.60 11.63 0.11
C ASN A 215 31.47 10.86 -0.59
N ILE A 216 31.82 10.12 -1.64
CA ILE A 216 30.91 9.29 -2.43
C ILE A 216 31.56 7.90 -2.51
N GLY A 217 30.89 6.91 -1.94
CA GLY A 217 31.32 5.52 -1.96
C GLY A 217 31.19 4.89 -3.34
N ARG A 218 31.63 3.65 -3.46
CA ARG A 218 31.36 2.84 -4.66
C ARG A 218 29.92 2.35 -4.64
N ASP A 219 29.35 2.14 -5.81
CA ASP A 219 28.10 1.39 -5.96
C ASP A 219 28.37 -0.07 -5.61
N ILE A 220 27.66 -0.57 -4.59
CA ILE A 220 27.66 -1.96 -4.17
C ILE A 220 26.20 -2.43 -4.23
N ASP A 221 25.91 -3.33 -5.18
CA ASP A 221 24.59 -3.91 -5.40
C ASP A 221 23.44 -2.89 -5.52
N GLY A 222 23.71 -1.73 -6.14
CA GLY A 222 22.74 -0.68 -6.37
C GLY A 222 22.59 0.31 -5.21
N VAL A 223 23.51 0.30 -4.25
CA VAL A 223 23.55 1.24 -3.12
C VAL A 223 24.89 1.99 -3.12
N VAL A 224 24.83 3.30 -2.96
CA VAL A 224 26.00 4.17 -2.76
C VAL A 224 25.87 4.87 -1.41
N LEU A 225 26.95 4.85 -0.63
CA LEU A 225 27.05 5.63 0.61
C LEU A 225 27.64 7.01 0.30
N ILE A 226 26.88 8.07 0.56
CA ILE A 226 27.39 9.44 0.54
C ILE A 226 27.63 9.93 1.97
N SER A 227 28.69 10.70 2.19
CA SER A 227 28.92 11.37 3.47
C SER A 227 28.49 12.82 3.35
N VAL A 228 27.50 13.23 4.14
CA VAL A 228 26.94 14.59 4.15
C VAL A 228 26.99 15.15 5.56
N ASN A 229 27.66 16.28 5.74
CA ASN A 229 27.81 16.93 7.06
C ASN A 229 28.30 15.97 8.18
N GLY A 230 29.22 15.05 7.85
CA GLY A 230 29.75 14.05 8.81
C GLY A 230 28.84 12.85 9.08
N THR A 231 27.68 12.74 8.43
CA THR A 231 26.76 11.59 8.53
C THR A 231 26.76 10.81 7.23
N GLN A 232 26.72 9.48 7.30
CA GLN A 232 26.55 8.65 6.10
C GLN A 232 25.06 8.55 5.75
N SER A 233 24.75 8.77 4.47
CA SER A 233 23.42 8.60 3.88
C SER A 233 23.49 7.61 2.72
N GLU A 234 22.51 6.71 2.64
CA GLU A 234 22.39 5.75 1.54
C GLU A 234 21.56 6.36 0.41
N ILE A 235 22.06 6.22 -0.82
CA ILE A 235 21.32 6.49 -2.04
C ILE A 235 21.25 5.22 -2.89
N TYR A 236 20.10 4.96 -3.48
CA TYR A 236 19.78 3.70 -4.16
C TYR A 236 19.64 3.95 -5.64
N ARG A 237 20.20 3.11 -6.51
CA ARG A 237 20.09 3.33 -7.95
C ARG A 237 18.61 3.31 -8.37
N LEU A 238 18.21 4.32 -9.11
CA LEU A 238 16.90 4.49 -9.71
C LEU A 238 16.69 3.35 -10.71
N GLY A 239 15.59 2.62 -10.55
CA GLY A 239 15.33 1.40 -11.32
C GLY A 239 16.11 0.17 -10.85
N THR A 240 16.88 0.25 -9.75
CA THR A 240 17.50 -0.95 -9.15
C THR A 240 16.45 -1.96 -8.78
N ILE A 241 16.68 -3.16 -9.29
CA ILE A 241 15.93 -4.34 -8.96
C ILE A 241 16.40 -4.82 -7.59
N ALA A 242 15.57 -4.68 -6.56
CA ALA A 242 15.74 -5.41 -5.32
C ALA A 242 15.30 -6.88 -5.58
N GLY A 243 16.27 -7.74 -5.91
CA GLY A 243 16.01 -9.16 -6.18
C GLY A 243 15.43 -9.42 -7.57
N ASN A 244 14.11 -9.64 -7.69
CA ASN A 244 13.43 -10.06 -8.94
C ASN A 244 12.43 -9.03 -9.51
N THR A 245 12.39 -7.79 -8.99
CA THR A 245 11.39 -6.76 -9.33
C THR A 245 11.95 -5.57 -10.11
N GLU A 246 11.45 -5.29 -11.31
CA GLU A 246 11.74 -4.08 -12.11
C GLU A 246 10.66 -2.99 -11.88
N PHE A 247 11.08 -1.77 -11.54
CA PHE A 247 10.18 -0.59 -11.44
C PHE A 247 10.13 0.12 -12.79
N ARG A 248 8.92 0.35 -13.34
CA ARG A 248 8.72 1.08 -14.61
C ARG A 248 7.72 2.23 -14.48
N SER A 249 7.93 3.27 -15.28
CA SER A 249 6.92 4.27 -15.60
C SER A 249 5.88 3.69 -16.57
N PRO A 250 4.56 3.82 -16.29
CA PRO A 250 3.52 3.42 -17.23
C PRO A 250 3.53 4.30 -18.47
N GLU A 251 3.57 3.69 -19.66
CA GLU A 251 3.42 4.41 -20.93
C GLU A 251 2.00 4.95 -21.17
N SER A 252 0.99 4.51 -20.40
CA SER A 252 -0.40 4.68 -20.78
C SER A 252 -1.15 5.89 -20.20
N GLN A 253 -0.83 6.44 -19.02
CA GLN A 253 -1.52 7.65 -18.49
C GLN A 253 -0.71 8.41 -17.42
N SER A 254 -0.78 9.75 -17.45
CA SER A 254 -0.08 10.68 -16.53
C SER A 254 -0.49 10.62 -15.06
N THR A 255 -1.49 9.80 -14.71
CA THR A 255 -2.04 9.66 -13.36
C THR A 255 -1.81 8.28 -12.75
N THR A 256 -0.99 7.43 -13.36
CA THR A 256 -0.66 6.10 -12.81
C THR A 256 0.73 6.14 -12.15
N HIS A 257 0.81 5.80 -10.87
CA HIS A 257 1.93 6.22 -10.02
C HIS A 257 3.12 5.23 -9.93
N ALA A 258 3.07 4.00 -10.49
CA ALA A 258 4.21 3.10 -10.77
C ALA A 258 3.72 1.73 -11.28
N ILE A 259 4.53 1.00 -12.06
CA ILE A 259 4.33 -0.42 -12.39
C ILE A 259 5.51 -1.25 -11.87
N LEU A 260 5.23 -2.41 -11.27
CA LEU A 260 6.22 -3.39 -10.81
C LEU A 260 6.15 -4.65 -11.68
N ARG A 261 7.27 -5.10 -12.25
CA ARG A 261 7.34 -6.28 -13.13
C ARG A 261 8.30 -7.32 -12.57
N SER A 262 7.86 -8.59 -12.50
CA SER A 262 8.73 -9.75 -12.25
C SER A 262 9.58 -10.05 -13.47
N VAL A 263 10.91 -10.15 -13.32
CA VAL A 263 11.82 -10.55 -14.42
C VAL A 263 12.16 -12.05 -14.43
N ASN A 264 11.67 -12.82 -13.44
CA ASN A 264 11.93 -14.26 -13.32
C ASN A 264 10.65 -15.10 -13.48
N ILE A 265 10.81 -16.28 -14.12
CA ILE A 265 9.73 -17.21 -14.54
C ILE A 265 9.06 -17.91 -13.32
N GLY A 266 9.61 -17.73 -12.11
CA GLY A 266 9.11 -18.32 -10.86
C GLY A 266 8.22 -17.42 -10.00
N GLY A 267 7.90 -16.21 -10.47
CA GLY A 267 7.18 -15.20 -9.70
C GLY A 267 8.07 -14.41 -8.74
N THR A 268 7.68 -13.17 -8.48
CA THR A 268 8.38 -12.19 -7.66
C THR A 268 7.49 -11.74 -6.52
N ARG A 269 8.04 -11.69 -5.30
CA ARG A 269 7.39 -11.11 -4.12
C ARG A 269 7.94 -9.70 -3.89
N LEU A 270 7.06 -8.71 -3.86
CA LEU A 270 7.33 -7.39 -3.31
C LEU A 270 7.03 -7.41 -1.82
N HIS A 271 8.03 -7.07 -1.01
CA HIS A 271 8.01 -7.06 0.45
C HIS A 271 8.31 -5.64 0.94
N LEU A 272 7.35 -5.00 1.64
CA LEU A 272 7.51 -3.65 2.18
C LEU A 272 7.41 -3.68 3.71
N GLU A 273 8.48 -3.24 4.39
CA GLU A 273 8.56 -3.09 5.85
C GLU A 273 8.97 -1.64 6.20
N PRO A 274 8.36 -1.02 7.24
CA PRO A 274 8.82 0.27 7.73
C PRO A 274 10.18 0.13 8.44
N ASN A 275 11.09 1.09 8.20
CA ASN A 275 12.39 1.13 8.85
C ASN A 275 12.25 1.65 10.30
N GLY A 276 12.89 0.98 11.26
CA GLY A 276 12.83 1.33 12.68
C GLY A 276 11.89 0.42 13.46
N ASN A 277 12.49 -0.56 14.14
CA ASN A 277 11.80 -1.47 15.05
C ASN A 277 11.31 -0.69 16.29
N ILE A 278 10.00 -0.62 16.51
CA ILE A 278 9.43 -0.38 17.83
C ILE A 278 8.79 -1.71 18.22
N GLU A 279 9.27 -2.30 19.31
CA GLU A 279 8.69 -3.54 19.85
C GLU A 279 7.17 -3.44 19.89
N GLY A 280 6.51 -4.32 19.13
CA GLY A 280 5.06 -4.45 19.11
C GLY A 280 4.34 -4.03 17.83
N THR A 281 4.91 -3.25 16.91
CA THR A 281 4.14 -2.82 15.70
C THR A 281 4.81 -3.24 14.40
N THR A 282 4.19 -4.13 13.64
CA THR A 282 4.64 -4.45 12.27
C THR A 282 3.43 -4.52 11.35
N ALA A 283 3.18 -3.46 10.59
CA ALA A 283 2.38 -3.58 9.37
C ALA A 283 3.29 -4.14 8.27
N LYS A 284 2.93 -5.28 7.69
CA LYS A 284 3.66 -5.93 6.59
C LYS A 284 2.78 -5.96 5.36
N LEU A 285 3.33 -5.55 4.22
CA LEU A 285 2.61 -5.56 2.94
C LEU A 285 3.38 -6.41 1.93
N ASP A 286 2.73 -7.48 1.46
CA ASP A 286 3.30 -8.48 0.56
C ASP A 286 2.46 -8.65 -0.72
N TRP A 287 3.07 -8.43 -1.89
CA TRP A 287 2.43 -8.64 -3.20
C TRP A 287 3.23 -9.63 -4.06
N MET A 288 2.58 -10.57 -4.74
CA MET A 288 3.25 -11.53 -5.64
C MET A 288 2.85 -11.30 -7.10
N PHE A 289 3.84 -11.22 -7.99
CA PHE A 289 3.68 -10.96 -9.43
C PHE A 289 4.39 -12.06 -10.25
N ASP A 290 3.72 -12.75 -11.18
CA ASP A 290 4.36 -13.74 -12.07
C ASP A 290 4.45 -13.28 -13.54
N THR A 291 5.16 -14.04 -14.38
CA THR A 291 5.42 -13.74 -15.80
C THR A 291 4.22 -14.09 -16.68
N TYR A 292 3.50 -13.06 -17.11
CA TYR A 292 2.05 -13.06 -17.37
C TYR A 292 1.58 -13.30 -18.82
N ASP A 293 2.43 -13.51 -19.83
CA ASP A 293 1.95 -13.44 -21.23
C ASP A 293 1.56 -14.78 -21.91
N LYS A 294 1.52 -15.94 -21.22
CA LYS A 294 1.19 -17.23 -21.87
C LYS A 294 0.29 -18.23 -21.12
N ASP A 295 -0.31 -17.91 -19.97
CA ASP A 295 -1.23 -18.84 -19.29
C ASP A 295 -2.71 -18.54 -19.63
N PRO A 296 -3.44 -19.44 -20.31
CA PRO A 296 -4.86 -19.26 -20.61
C PRO A 296 -5.80 -19.44 -19.39
N ASN A 297 -5.28 -19.75 -18.19
CA ASN A 297 -6.06 -19.93 -16.97
C ASN A 297 -5.60 -18.99 -15.83
N ASN A 298 -6.20 -17.80 -15.77
CA ASN A 298 -6.10 -16.68 -14.80
C ASN A 298 -5.66 -16.95 -13.33
N TYR A 299 -4.85 -16.06 -12.70
CA TYR A 299 -4.58 -15.99 -11.24
C TYR A 299 -4.42 -14.54 -10.70
N ARG A 300 -4.89 -14.25 -9.47
CA ARG A 300 -4.55 -13.05 -8.65
C ARG A 300 -4.62 -13.35 -7.13
N ILE A 301 -3.70 -12.81 -6.32
CA ILE A 301 -3.79 -12.66 -4.84
C ILE A 301 -3.11 -11.35 -4.42
N GLY A 302 -3.77 -10.54 -3.61
CA GLY A 302 -3.13 -9.51 -2.79
C GLY A 302 -3.62 -9.65 -1.34
N SER A 303 -2.69 -9.68 -0.38
CA SER A 303 -2.99 -9.68 1.06
C SER A 303 -2.44 -8.41 1.71
N ILE A 304 -3.25 -7.73 2.53
CA ILE A 304 -2.83 -6.60 3.38
C ILE A 304 -2.89 -7.09 4.82
N TYR A 305 -1.75 -7.06 5.54
CA TYR A 305 -1.68 -7.37 6.97
C TYR A 305 -1.36 -6.10 7.76
N ALA A 306 -2.29 -5.64 8.59
CA ALA A 306 -2.01 -4.64 9.61
C ALA A 306 -2.16 -5.29 11.00
N TYR A 307 -1.05 -5.45 11.71
CA TYR A 307 -1.03 -5.74 13.14
C TYR A 307 -0.87 -4.40 13.88
N THR A 308 -1.87 -4.02 14.65
CA THR A 308 -1.68 -2.99 15.68
C THR A 308 -1.15 -3.70 16.91
N GLY A 309 0.02 -3.27 17.37
CA GLY A 309 0.66 -3.85 18.54
C GLY A 309 -0.22 -3.85 19.76
N ASP A 310 0.16 -4.70 20.70
CA ASP A 310 -0.37 -4.80 22.05
C ASP A 310 0.47 -3.88 22.97
N PRO A 311 0.21 -2.56 23.02
CA PRO A 311 1.01 -1.62 23.80
C PRO A 311 0.99 -1.91 25.30
N ASN A 312 0.13 -2.82 25.76
CA ASN A 312 -0.08 -3.11 27.17
C ASN A 312 0.38 -4.52 27.57
N SER A 313 0.94 -5.31 26.64
CA SER A 313 1.39 -6.70 26.88
C SER A 313 0.29 -7.61 27.46
N THR A 314 -0.98 -7.35 27.14
CA THR A 314 -2.14 -8.13 27.61
C THR A 314 -2.54 -9.26 26.65
N GLY A 315 -1.85 -9.39 25.51
CA GLY A 315 -2.05 -10.39 24.48
C GLY A 315 -2.99 -9.97 23.33
N GLU A 316 -3.39 -8.70 23.24
CA GLU A 316 -4.39 -8.23 22.27
C GLU A 316 -3.78 -7.29 21.22
N GLY A 317 -3.44 -7.84 20.05
CA GLY A 317 -3.19 -7.04 18.86
C GLY A 317 -4.25 -7.34 17.79
N ALA A 318 -4.81 -6.30 17.18
CA ALA A 318 -5.80 -6.46 16.13
C ALA A 318 -5.10 -6.78 14.79
N VAL A 319 -5.59 -7.84 14.12
CA VAL A 319 -5.17 -8.23 12.76
C VAL A 319 -6.31 -7.96 11.79
N TYR A 320 -6.07 -7.08 10.81
CA TYR A 320 -6.95 -6.93 9.67
C TYR A 320 -6.37 -7.65 8.44
N VAL A 321 -7.19 -8.44 7.74
CA VAL A 321 -6.80 -9.21 6.55
C VAL A 321 -7.76 -8.92 5.40
N TYR A 322 -7.26 -8.31 4.32
CA TYR A 322 -7.93 -8.36 3.02
C TYR A 322 -7.43 -9.58 2.24
N ASN A 323 -8.33 -10.51 1.90
CA ASN A 323 -8.01 -11.62 0.99
C ASN A 323 -9.03 -11.69 -0.15
N ALA A 324 -8.54 -11.73 -1.39
CA ALA A 324 -9.28 -12.29 -2.52
C ALA A 324 -8.34 -13.19 -3.33
N LYS A 325 -8.76 -14.44 -3.59
CA LYS A 325 -8.07 -15.43 -4.44
C LYS A 325 -9.08 -16.24 -5.26
N SER A 326 -8.68 -16.67 -6.46
CA SER A 326 -9.38 -17.72 -7.25
C SER A 326 -8.41 -18.56 -8.08
N VAL A 327 -8.68 -19.88 -8.18
CA VAL A 327 -8.38 -20.86 -9.29
C VAL A 327 -8.64 -22.33 -8.92
N GLY A 328 -9.10 -23.12 -9.91
CA GLY A 328 -9.19 -24.60 -9.89
C GLY A 328 -10.63 -25.14 -9.92
N ALA A 329 -10.85 -26.33 -10.50
CA ALA A 329 -12.15 -26.98 -10.85
C ALA A 329 -13.04 -27.41 -9.64
N ALA A 330 -13.11 -26.55 -8.64
CA ALA A 330 -13.98 -26.64 -7.51
C ALA A 330 -14.91 -25.41 -7.53
N TRP A 331 -16.05 -25.56 -6.90
CA TRP A 331 -16.90 -24.45 -6.50
C TRP A 331 -16.10 -23.19 -6.13
N GLY A 332 -16.32 -22.12 -6.90
CA GLY A 332 -15.57 -20.88 -6.80
C GLY A 332 -15.61 -20.26 -5.40
N ASN A 333 -14.52 -19.58 -5.09
CA ASN A 333 -14.53 -18.25 -4.48
C ASN A 333 -15.49 -18.06 -3.32
N TRP A 334 -15.04 -18.36 -2.10
CA TRP A 334 -15.50 -17.59 -0.93
C TRP A 334 -14.36 -16.70 -0.44
N PRO A 335 -14.11 -15.52 -1.02
CA PRO A 335 -13.55 -14.45 -0.24
C PRO A 335 -14.53 -14.18 0.91
N SER A 336 -14.15 -14.54 2.13
CA SER A 336 -14.81 -13.99 3.31
C SER A 336 -14.19 -12.62 3.53
N MET A 337 -14.99 -11.59 3.31
CA MET A 337 -14.63 -10.23 3.70
C MET A 337 -14.94 -10.12 5.20
N HIS A 338 -13.89 -10.09 6.02
CA HIS A 338 -14.03 -9.96 7.47
C HIS A 338 -13.96 -8.47 7.84
N PHE A 339 -15.03 -7.94 8.41
CA PHE A 339 -14.99 -6.65 9.10
C PHE A 339 -15.19 -6.92 10.59
N GLY A 340 -14.11 -6.85 11.36
CA GLY A 340 -14.17 -6.89 12.81
C GLY A 340 -13.99 -5.49 13.35
N PHE A 341 -15.00 -4.97 14.04
CA PHE A 341 -14.82 -3.93 15.05
C PHE A 341 -15.05 -4.65 16.38
N GLN A 342 -14.06 -4.69 17.27
CA GLN A 342 -14.21 -5.26 18.60
C GLN A 342 -14.90 -4.23 19.50
N ASP A 343 -15.94 -4.65 20.22
CA ASP A 343 -16.53 -3.94 21.36
C ASP A 343 -16.35 -4.86 22.58
N ASP A 344 -15.78 -4.32 23.67
CA ASP A 344 -15.26 -5.01 24.83
C ASP A 344 -16.34 -5.36 25.87
N SER A 345 -17.48 -5.90 25.43
CA SER A 345 -18.45 -6.45 26.38
C SER A 345 -19.09 -7.74 25.88
N VAL A 346 -19.26 -8.66 26.82
CA VAL A 346 -19.64 -10.05 26.62
C VAL A 346 -20.99 -10.12 25.89
N GLY A 347 -20.94 -10.40 24.58
CA GLY A 347 -22.10 -10.56 23.71
C GLY A 347 -22.17 -9.61 22.52
N GLY A 348 -21.05 -9.43 21.80
CA GLY A 348 -20.94 -8.66 20.55
C GLY A 348 -20.39 -9.51 19.39
N THR A 349 -21.17 -9.76 18.34
CA THR A 349 -20.80 -10.62 17.20
C THR A 349 -20.32 -9.82 15.99
N PRO A 350 -19.20 -10.22 15.35
CA PRO A 350 -18.77 -9.63 14.07
C PRO A 350 -19.71 -10.05 12.93
N MET A 351 -20.01 -9.11 12.02
CA MET A 351 -20.74 -9.39 10.78
C MET A 351 -20.00 -10.46 9.96
N LYS A 352 -20.71 -11.53 9.56
CA LYS A 352 -20.17 -12.57 8.67
C LYS A 352 -20.99 -12.67 7.40
N ILE A 353 -20.32 -12.55 6.25
CA ILE A 353 -20.90 -12.86 4.94
C ILE A 353 -20.65 -14.35 4.69
N MET A 354 -21.71 -15.13 4.66
CA MET A 354 -21.67 -16.58 4.39
C MET A 354 -22.38 -16.88 3.09
N PHE A 355 -22.15 -18.07 2.55
CA PHE A 355 -22.81 -18.51 1.33
C PHE A 355 -23.59 -19.78 1.59
N PHE A 356 -24.85 -19.78 1.15
CA PHE A 356 -25.84 -20.76 1.57
C PHE A 356 -26.42 -21.52 0.36
N ASP A 357 -26.65 -22.83 0.52
CA ASP A 357 -27.31 -23.68 -0.45
C ASP A 357 -28.84 -23.55 -0.36
N THR A 358 -29.39 -22.61 -1.12
CA THR A 358 -30.82 -22.35 -1.28
C THR A 358 -31.60 -23.45 -2.00
N GLY A 359 -30.92 -24.41 -2.65
CA GLY A 359 -31.59 -25.57 -3.26
C GLY A 359 -31.91 -26.68 -2.27
N ALA A 360 -31.53 -26.52 -1.00
CA ALA A 360 -31.71 -27.53 0.04
C ALA A 360 -33.07 -27.36 0.72
N SER A 361 -33.80 -28.47 0.93
CA SER A 361 -35.03 -28.46 1.75
C SER A 361 -34.75 -28.41 3.26
N GLN A 362 -33.49 -28.56 3.68
CA GLN A 362 -33.06 -28.55 5.08
C GLN A 362 -31.66 -27.95 5.22
N SER A 363 -31.36 -27.38 6.37
CA SER A 363 -30.02 -26.86 6.69
C SER A 363 -29.07 -28.00 7.07
N TYR A 364 -27.86 -27.99 6.51
CA TYR A 364 -26.82 -29.00 6.77
C TYR A 364 -25.76 -28.53 7.78
N ALA A 365 -26.20 -27.78 8.79
CA ALA A 365 -25.34 -27.20 9.83
C ALA A 365 -25.32 -28.06 11.12
N PRO A 366 -24.20 -28.06 11.89
CA PRO A 366 -22.98 -27.31 11.63
C PRO A 366 -22.10 -27.99 10.56
N MET A 367 -21.73 -27.24 9.52
CA MET A 367 -20.73 -27.69 8.56
C MET A 367 -19.35 -27.52 9.18
N LYS A 368 -18.58 -28.62 9.29
CA LYS A 368 -17.19 -28.57 9.75
C LYS A 368 -16.25 -27.94 8.72
N GLY A 369 -16.75 -27.55 7.55
CA GLY A 369 -15.97 -27.05 6.42
C GLY A 369 -15.44 -28.19 5.55
N MET A 370 -14.41 -27.90 4.74
CA MET A 370 -13.85 -28.85 3.76
C MET A 370 -13.27 -30.09 4.43
N TRP A 371 -13.48 -31.25 3.82
CA TRP A 371 -12.76 -32.47 4.18
C TRP A 371 -11.26 -32.25 3.96
N HIS A 372 -10.44 -32.69 4.92
CA HIS A 372 -9.00 -32.80 4.77
C HIS A 372 -8.54 -34.00 5.58
N HIS A 373 -7.35 -34.54 5.29
CA HIS A 373 -6.77 -35.64 6.06
C HIS A 373 -6.56 -35.25 7.53
N GLY A 374 -6.81 -36.18 8.47
CA GLY A 374 -6.53 -36.00 9.89
C GLY A 374 -7.56 -35.18 10.67
N LYS A 375 -8.73 -34.89 10.10
CA LYS A 375 -9.78 -34.08 10.71
C LYS A 375 -10.63 -34.90 11.67
N LYS A 376 -10.86 -34.41 12.88
CA LYS A 376 -11.79 -35.05 13.84
C LYS A 376 -13.23 -34.70 13.49
N VAL A 377 -14.07 -35.71 13.32
CA VAL A 377 -15.49 -35.57 13.01
C VAL A 377 -16.33 -36.50 13.89
N LYS A 378 -17.55 -36.07 14.22
CA LYS A 378 -18.56 -36.87 14.91
C LYS A 378 -19.62 -37.35 13.92
N ALA A 379 -20.26 -38.48 14.22
CA ALA A 379 -21.44 -38.90 13.48
C ALA A 379 -22.48 -37.76 13.44
N GLY A 380 -22.97 -37.43 12.26
CA GLY A 380 -23.84 -36.29 12.00
C GLY A 380 -23.14 -35.02 11.51
N ASP A 381 -21.81 -34.90 11.64
CA ASP A 381 -21.07 -33.75 11.11
C ASP A 381 -21.11 -33.74 9.58
N TYR A 382 -21.31 -32.55 9.00
CA TYR A 382 -21.30 -32.33 7.55
C TYR A 382 -19.95 -31.77 7.09
N VAL A 383 -19.44 -32.28 5.96
CA VAL A 383 -18.23 -31.77 5.28
C VAL A 383 -18.47 -31.57 3.80
N THR A 384 -17.64 -30.74 3.18
CA THR A 384 -17.59 -30.59 1.71
C THR A 384 -16.39 -31.32 1.13
N ALA A 385 -16.60 -32.08 0.05
CA ALA A 385 -15.55 -32.73 -0.72
C ALA A 385 -16.02 -32.93 -2.16
N SER A 386 -15.11 -32.85 -3.14
CA SER A 386 -15.41 -33.24 -4.54
C SER A 386 -16.68 -32.59 -5.15
N ASN A 387 -16.93 -31.31 -4.83
CA ASN A 387 -18.12 -30.54 -5.21
C ASN A 387 -19.45 -31.08 -4.66
N LYS A 388 -19.40 -31.78 -3.52
CA LYS A 388 -20.53 -32.47 -2.90
C LYS A 388 -20.52 -32.25 -1.39
N ILE A 389 -21.67 -32.48 -0.77
CA ILE A 389 -21.85 -32.49 0.68
C ILE A 389 -21.90 -33.94 1.15
N TYR A 390 -21.12 -34.26 2.17
CA TYR A 390 -21.10 -35.55 2.82
C TYR A 390 -21.42 -35.41 4.31
N ARG A 391 -22.11 -36.41 4.85
CA ARG A 391 -22.35 -36.55 6.30
C ARG A 391 -21.49 -37.68 6.84
N ALA A 392 -20.79 -37.43 7.95
CA ALA A 392 -20.10 -38.47 8.68
C ALA A 392 -21.14 -39.39 9.34
N VAL A 393 -21.11 -40.67 8.99
CA VAL A 393 -21.96 -41.71 9.60
C VAL A 393 -21.32 -42.24 10.88
N THR A 394 -19.99 -42.26 10.94
CA THR A 394 -19.22 -42.70 12.11
C THR A 394 -18.38 -41.56 12.67
N THR A 395 -18.17 -41.56 13.99
CA THR A 395 -17.23 -40.66 14.67
C THR A 395 -15.81 -41.19 14.48
N GLY A 396 -14.87 -40.32 14.08
CA GLY A 396 -13.49 -40.74 13.81
C GLY A 396 -12.57 -39.61 13.35
N ILE A 397 -11.42 -40.00 12.82
CA ILE A 397 -10.43 -39.11 12.20
C ILE A 397 -10.40 -39.42 10.72
N THR A 398 -10.57 -38.42 9.85
CA THR A 398 -10.65 -38.63 8.41
C THR A 398 -9.38 -39.27 7.83
N GLY A 399 -9.59 -40.26 6.95
CA GLY A 399 -8.52 -41.04 6.33
C GLY A 399 -7.78 -40.32 5.20
N ASN A 400 -7.07 -41.06 4.34
CA ASN A 400 -6.33 -40.51 3.19
C ASN A 400 -7.19 -40.36 1.92
N ILE A 401 -8.40 -40.93 1.92
CA ILE A 401 -9.25 -41.01 0.73
C ILE A 401 -10.34 -39.95 0.81
N ILE A 402 -10.33 -39.02 -0.15
CA ILE A 402 -11.34 -37.98 -0.27
C ILE A 402 -12.67 -38.62 -0.73
N PRO A 403 -13.80 -38.42 -0.01
CA PRO A 403 -15.09 -38.89 -0.50
C PRO A 403 -15.46 -38.18 -1.82
N SER A 404 -15.83 -38.97 -2.82
CA SER A 404 -16.12 -38.48 -4.19
C SER A 404 -17.35 -39.11 -4.84
N HIS A 405 -17.95 -40.12 -4.20
CA HIS A 405 -19.15 -40.83 -4.66
C HIS A 405 -20.40 -39.95 -4.73
N THR A 406 -21.34 -40.36 -5.58
CA THR A 406 -22.57 -39.63 -5.90
C THR A 406 -23.83 -40.28 -5.31
N SER A 407 -23.70 -41.37 -4.55
CA SER A 407 -24.81 -42.03 -3.88
C SER A 407 -24.31 -42.99 -2.78
N GLY A 408 -25.15 -43.22 -1.76
CA GLY A 408 -24.85 -44.17 -0.70
C GLY A 408 -23.73 -43.73 0.25
N SER A 409 -23.16 -44.70 0.97
CA SER A 409 -22.12 -44.47 1.97
C SER A 409 -20.83 -45.23 1.64
N ILE A 410 -19.68 -44.55 1.72
CA ILE A 410 -18.35 -45.15 1.49
C ILE A 410 -17.42 -44.78 2.65
N SER A 411 -16.65 -45.75 3.13
CA SER A 411 -15.63 -45.53 4.17
C SER A 411 -14.31 -45.05 3.56
N ASP A 412 -13.68 -44.06 4.19
CA ASP A 412 -12.31 -43.61 3.89
C ASP A 412 -11.23 -44.40 4.67
N ALA A 413 -11.60 -45.58 5.18
CA ALA A 413 -10.88 -46.45 6.12
C ALA A 413 -11.02 -46.08 7.61
N SER A 414 -11.49 -44.88 7.96
CA SER A 414 -11.75 -44.51 9.37
C SER A 414 -13.15 -43.93 9.60
N VAL A 415 -13.62 -43.08 8.68
CA VAL A 415 -14.94 -42.45 8.72
C VAL A 415 -15.75 -42.91 7.52
N THR A 416 -17.00 -43.32 7.79
CA THR A 416 -17.98 -43.61 6.73
C THR A 416 -18.69 -42.33 6.32
N TRP A 417 -18.65 -42.02 5.02
CA TRP A 417 -19.22 -40.82 4.43
C TRP A 417 -20.48 -41.14 3.62
N GLU A 418 -21.61 -40.62 4.05
CA GLU A 418 -22.86 -40.67 3.29
C GLU A 418 -22.92 -39.48 2.32
N PHE A 419 -23.19 -39.75 1.04
CA PHE A 419 -23.46 -38.69 0.07
C PHE A 419 -24.82 -38.04 0.38
N ILE A 420 -24.82 -36.72 0.58
CA ILE A 420 -26.05 -35.96 0.85
C ILE A 420 -26.57 -35.34 -0.44
N ARG A 421 -25.72 -34.57 -1.13
CA ARG A 421 -26.08 -33.97 -2.43
C ARG A 421 -24.87 -33.38 -3.15
N ALA A 422 -25.05 -33.09 -4.44
CA ALA A 422 -24.18 -32.27 -5.26
C ALA A 422 -24.91 -30.96 -5.59
N PRO A 423 -24.63 -29.84 -4.90
CA PRO A 423 -25.28 -28.57 -5.21
C PRO A 423 -24.93 -28.13 -6.64
N LYS A 424 -25.87 -27.48 -7.33
CA LYS A 424 -25.63 -26.80 -8.61
C LYS A 424 -25.25 -25.34 -8.36
N GLY A 425 -24.46 -24.70 -9.23
CA GLY A 425 -24.02 -23.32 -9.02
C GLY A 425 -25.15 -22.31 -8.75
N GLN A 426 -26.33 -22.54 -9.33
CA GLN A 426 -27.54 -21.75 -9.09
C GLN A 426 -28.14 -21.91 -7.69
N ASP A 427 -27.87 -23.05 -7.03
CA ASP A 427 -28.39 -23.40 -5.72
C ASP A 427 -27.74 -22.57 -4.62
N VAL A 428 -26.63 -21.87 -4.89
CA VAL A 428 -25.90 -21.15 -3.86
C VAL A 428 -25.97 -19.64 -4.02
N LYS A 429 -26.28 -18.97 -2.91
CA LYS A 429 -26.46 -17.52 -2.83
C LYS A 429 -25.61 -16.91 -1.71
N PRO A 430 -25.03 -15.71 -1.90
CA PRO A 430 -24.47 -14.92 -0.81
C PRO A 430 -25.57 -14.49 0.15
N VAL A 431 -25.35 -14.70 1.44
CA VAL A 431 -26.24 -14.27 2.52
C VAL A 431 -25.42 -13.52 3.57
N VAL A 432 -25.84 -12.30 3.87
CA VAL A 432 -25.29 -11.51 4.99
C VAL A 432 -26.16 -11.79 6.21
N VAL A 433 -25.57 -12.34 7.27
CA VAL A 433 -26.29 -12.68 8.50
C VAL A 433 -25.85 -11.73 9.61
N PHE A 434 -26.81 -11.06 10.24
CA PHE A 434 -26.62 -10.24 11.43
C PHE A 434 -27.17 -10.98 12.65
N GLY A 435 -26.41 -11.14 13.73
CA GLY A 435 -26.96 -11.62 15.00
C GLY A 435 -25.94 -12.16 16.01
N GLU A 436 -26.28 -11.98 17.29
CA GLU A 436 -25.60 -12.55 18.46
C GLU A 436 -25.84 -14.06 18.58
N ARG A 437 -24.79 -14.79 18.96
CA ARG A 437 -24.78 -16.25 19.08
C ARG A 437 -24.94 -16.63 20.56
N ASP A 438 -25.50 -17.80 20.83
CA ASP A 438 -24.92 -18.63 21.89
C ASP A 438 -24.22 -19.86 21.27
N ASP A 439 -24.82 -20.51 20.26
CA ASP A 439 -24.13 -21.49 19.39
C ASP A 439 -24.66 -21.65 17.95
N MET A 440 -25.56 -20.76 17.51
CA MET A 440 -26.58 -20.94 16.46
C MET A 440 -26.26 -21.71 15.15
N PRO A 441 -26.85 -22.90 14.99
CA PRO A 441 -27.92 -23.23 14.05
C PRO A 441 -29.33 -22.89 14.62
N ILE A 442 -30.32 -22.62 13.74
CA ILE A 442 -31.71 -22.16 14.03
C ILE A 442 -31.75 -20.82 14.78
N LEU A 443 -32.23 -19.75 14.14
CA LEU A 443 -32.61 -18.52 14.84
C LEU A 443 -33.92 -18.77 15.61
N GLY A 444 -33.81 -19.50 16.72
CA GLY A 444 -34.82 -19.60 17.77
C GLY A 444 -34.84 -18.32 18.60
N LEU A 445 -34.93 -17.16 17.94
CA LEU A 445 -35.16 -15.88 18.60
C LEU A 445 -36.66 -15.78 18.89
N PRO A 446 -37.10 -15.80 20.16
CA PRO A 446 -38.49 -15.55 20.46
C PRO A 446 -38.78 -14.10 20.08
N ASN A 447 -39.79 -13.94 19.23
CA ASN A 447 -40.51 -12.69 18.99
C ASN A 447 -39.78 -11.68 18.09
N HIS A 448 -39.85 -11.91 16.77
CA HIS A 448 -39.63 -10.98 15.63
C HIS A 448 -38.30 -11.16 14.88
N ARG A 449 -38.41 -11.18 13.54
CA ARG A 449 -37.32 -11.38 12.58
C ARG A 449 -37.29 -10.26 11.53
N VAL A 450 -36.10 -9.91 11.05
CA VAL A 450 -35.90 -9.00 9.90
C VAL A 450 -35.25 -9.79 8.77
N GLN A 451 -35.93 -9.91 7.63
CA GLN A 451 -35.46 -10.71 6.49
C GLN A 451 -35.35 -9.86 5.23
N ALA A 452 -34.16 -9.85 4.64
CA ALA A 452 -33.88 -9.22 3.35
C ALA A 452 -34.08 -10.25 2.22
N LEU A 453 -35.26 -10.25 1.57
CA LEU A 453 -35.58 -11.22 0.50
C LEU A 453 -34.83 -10.95 -0.82
N LYS A 454 -34.23 -9.77 -0.99
CA LYS A 454 -33.45 -9.33 -2.15
C LYS A 454 -32.26 -8.47 -1.69
N PRO A 455 -31.23 -8.26 -2.53
CA PRO A 455 -30.14 -7.33 -2.21
C PRO A 455 -30.70 -5.96 -1.80
N ILE A 456 -30.42 -5.54 -0.56
CA ILE A 456 -30.84 -4.23 -0.07
C ILE A 456 -29.87 -3.19 -0.63
N ALA A 457 -30.20 -2.61 -1.78
CA ALA A 457 -29.81 -1.25 -2.05
C ALA A 457 -30.87 -0.36 -1.39
N VAL A 458 -30.47 0.56 -0.52
CA VAL A 458 -31.39 1.60 0.01
C VAL A 458 -31.69 2.59 -1.13
N GLY A 459 -32.45 2.11 -2.11
CA GLY A 459 -32.69 2.73 -3.41
C GLY A 459 -33.86 2.08 -4.16
N ARG A 460 -34.21 2.64 -5.33
CA ARG A 460 -35.44 2.38 -6.10
C ARG A 460 -35.74 0.87 -6.26
N GLY A 461 -36.67 0.35 -5.47
CA GLY A 461 -37.26 -0.99 -5.62
C GLY A 461 -36.87 -2.05 -4.57
N GLY A 462 -35.97 -1.76 -3.62
CA GLY A 462 -35.69 -2.69 -2.50
C GLY A 462 -36.78 -2.63 -1.42
N PHE A 463 -37.10 -3.71 -0.72
CA PHE A 463 -38.03 -3.68 0.41
C PHE A 463 -37.51 -4.51 1.58
N ILE A 464 -37.92 -4.14 2.80
CA ILE A 464 -37.60 -4.85 4.04
C ILE A 464 -38.92 -5.39 4.60
N ASP A 465 -39.05 -6.70 4.73
CA ASP A 465 -40.23 -7.33 5.30
C ASP A 465 -40.00 -7.74 6.75
N PHE A 466 -40.98 -7.44 7.59
CA PHE A 466 -41.07 -7.86 8.97
C PHE A 466 -42.09 -8.98 9.05
N PHE A 467 -41.71 -10.05 9.70
CA PHE A 467 -42.57 -11.21 9.84
C PHE A 467 -42.69 -11.63 11.30
N GLY A 468 -43.85 -12.19 11.64
CA GLY A 468 -44.15 -12.71 12.96
C GLY A 468 -43.58 -14.10 13.19
N SER A 469 -43.94 -14.68 14.32
CA SER A 469 -43.41 -15.98 14.75
C SER A 469 -43.92 -17.15 13.91
N ASN A 470 -45.00 -16.99 13.14
CA ASN A 470 -45.65 -18.06 12.36
C ASN A 470 -45.48 -17.87 10.84
N ASP A 471 -44.45 -17.14 10.41
CA ASP A 471 -44.18 -16.85 9.00
C ASP A 471 -45.13 -15.86 8.33
N GLU A 472 -46.05 -15.27 9.08
CA GLU A 472 -46.96 -14.24 8.61
C GLU A 472 -46.24 -12.89 8.46
N LEU A 473 -46.50 -12.19 7.35
CA LEU A 473 -46.01 -10.82 7.17
C LEU A 473 -46.67 -9.94 8.23
N VAL A 474 -45.90 -9.29 9.10
CA VAL A 474 -46.42 -8.35 10.11
C VAL A 474 -46.23 -6.89 9.70
N GLY A 475 -45.31 -6.62 8.78
CA GLY A 475 -45.11 -5.30 8.21
C GLY A 475 -44.06 -5.28 7.11
N ARG A 476 -43.91 -4.13 6.45
CA ARG A 476 -43.00 -3.94 5.31
C ARG A 476 -42.52 -2.50 5.23
N MET A 477 -41.25 -2.27 4.93
CA MET A 477 -40.71 -0.97 4.55
C MET A 477 -40.33 -0.96 3.07
N ILE A 478 -40.88 -0.01 2.31
CA ILE A 478 -40.58 0.15 0.87
C ILE A 478 -40.27 1.60 0.51
N PRO A 479 -39.31 1.86 -0.39
CA PRO A 479 -39.23 3.08 -1.15
C PRO A 479 -40.31 3.06 -2.22
N SER A 480 -41.25 4.01 -2.17
CA SER A 480 -42.31 4.18 -3.16
C SER A 480 -42.16 5.51 -3.89
N THR A 481 -42.89 5.66 -5.00
CA THR A 481 -42.98 6.93 -5.73
C THR A 481 -44.39 7.46 -5.58
N GLY A 482 -44.52 8.71 -5.13
CA GLY A 482 -45.82 9.37 -4.97
C GLY A 482 -46.48 9.72 -6.31
N ALA A 483 -47.75 10.12 -6.26
CA ALA A 483 -48.52 10.44 -7.47
C ALA A 483 -47.94 11.61 -8.27
N ASN A 484 -47.17 12.50 -7.62
CA ASN A 484 -46.49 13.63 -8.26
C ASN A 484 -44.98 13.35 -8.48
N GLY A 485 -44.54 12.10 -8.35
CA GLY A 485 -43.15 11.70 -8.56
C GLY A 485 -42.23 11.82 -7.34
N GLU A 486 -42.75 12.22 -6.17
CA GLU A 486 -41.93 12.35 -4.95
C GLU A 486 -41.34 11.01 -4.48
N ARG A 487 -40.14 11.04 -3.87
CA ARG A 487 -39.50 9.85 -3.28
C ARG A 487 -40.00 9.66 -1.85
N LEU A 488 -40.61 8.51 -1.61
CA LEU A 488 -41.27 8.19 -0.34
C LEU A 488 -40.62 6.98 0.32
N LEU A 489 -40.56 6.96 1.65
CA LEU A 489 -40.38 5.73 2.43
C LEU A 489 -41.70 5.39 3.12
N ASP A 490 -42.29 4.26 2.74
CA ASP A 490 -43.52 3.73 3.31
C ASP A 490 -43.20 2.59 4.27
N ILE A 491 -43.68 2.69 5.52
CA ILE A 491 -43.77 1.58 6.48
C ILE A 491 -45.22 1.11 6.46
N ILE A 492 -45.48 -0.13 6.11
CA ILE A 492 -46.80 -0.68 5.80
C ILE A 492 -47.07 -1.85 6.77
N SER A 493 -48.28 -1.99 7.30
CA SER A 493 -48.70 -3.15 8.08
C SER A 493 -48.86 -4.40 7.22
N ALA A 494 -48.87 -5.57 7.87
CA ALA A 494 -49.17 -6.89 7.33
C ALA A 494 -50.22 -6.92 6.20
N ASP A 495 -51.37 -6.30 6.48
CA ASP A 495 -52.58 -6.30 5.65
C ASP A 495 -52.54 -5.25 4.53
N GLY A 496 -51.46 -4.46 4.41
CA GLY A 496 -51.37 -3.34 3.49
C GLY A 496 -52.27 -2.14 3.86
N GLY A 497 -53.04 -2.26 4.94
CA GLY A 497 -54.05 -1.30 5.34
C GLY A 497 -53.42 -0.06 5.93
N SER A 498 -52.57 -0.23 6.94
CA SER A 498 -51.91 0.87 7.66
C SER A 498 -50.57 1.21 7.05
N ARG A 499 -50.29 2.50 6.88
CA ARG A 499 -48.96 2.96 6.47
C ARG A 499 -48.51 4.24 7.14
N LEU A 500 -47.21 4.35 7.39
CA LEU A 500 -46.49 5.55 7.78
C LEU A 500 -45.60 5.97 6.62
N ARG A 501 -45.83 7.15 6.06
CA ARG A 501 -45.14 7.65 4.86
C ARG A 501 -44.27 8.86 5.20
N LEU A 502 -43.01 8.80 4.79
CA LEU A 502 -42.03 9.90 4.90
C LEU A 502 -41.79 10.50 3.52
N ASN A 503 -42.13 11.77 3.32
CA ASN A 503 -41.92 12.49 2.07
C ASN A 503 -40.62 13.31 2.11
N THR A 504 -39.88 13.29 0.99
CA THR A 504 -38.65 14.06 0.76
C THR A 504 -38.90 15.56 0.60
N ASP A 505 -40.02 15.99 0.00
CA ASP A 505 -40.23 17.40 -0.36
C ASP A 505 -40.82 18.25 0.77
N ASN A 506 -41.59 17.65 1.68
CA ASN A 506 -42.27 18.38 2.76
C ASN A 506 -41.91 17.94 4.19
N LYS A 507 -41.06 16.92 4.37
CA LYS A 507 -40.76 16.30 5.70
C LYS A 507 -42.01 15.96 6.52
N THR A 508 -43.16 15.79 5.88
CA THR A 508 -44.43 15.52 6.55
C THR A 508 -44.58 14.03 6.82
N LEU A 509 -44.94 13.68 8.06
CA LEU A 509 -45.34 12.34 8.45
C LEU A 509 -46.80 12.12 8.04
N GLN A 510 -47.07 11.22 7.10
CA GLN A 510 -48.44 10.86 6.75
C GLN A 510 -48.77 9.46 7.28
N THR A 511 -49.70 9.40 8.24
CA THR A 511 -50.29 8.15 8.73
C THR A 511 -51.56 7.84 7.91
N ALA A 512 -51.62 6.69 7.25
CA ALA A 512 -52.87 6.15 6.70
C ALA A 512 -53.26 4.91 7.52
N ASN A 513 -54.51 4.80 7.94
CA ASN A 513 -55.09 3.70 8.74
C ASN A 513 -54.41 3.33 10.09
N LEU A 514 -53.32 4.00 10.52
CA LEU A 514 -52.86 4.10 11.92
C LEU A 514 -53.83 4.90 12.83
N ALA A 515 -55.08 4.99 12.40
CA ALA A 515 -55.99 6.08 12.66
C ALA A 515 -57.22 5.63 13.44
N THR A 516 -57.06 4.87 14.53
CA THR A 516 -58.15 4.80 15.51
C THR A 516 -58.45 6.17 16.13
N THR A 517 -57.56 7.15 15.98
CA THR A 517 -57.78 8.56 16.35
C THR A 517 -57.97 9.52 15.16
N ALA A 518 -57.76 9.09 13.90
CA ALA A 518 -57.70 10.01 12.75
C ALA A 518 -58.89 9.93 11.76
N THR A 519 -59.83 9.01 11.91
CA THR A 519 -61.04 8.95 11.05
C THR A 519 -62.16 9.81 11.60
N ALA A 520 -62.02 11.14 11.60
CA ALA A 520 -63.14 12.02 11.86
C ALA A 520 -64.16 11.93 10.72
N LYS A 521 -65.37 11.42 10.96
CA LYS A 521 -66.44 11.40 9.95
C LYS A 521 -67.23 12.71 10.05
N ILE A 522 -67.41 13.41 8.93
CA ILE A 522 -68.30 14.58 8.85
C ILE A 522 -69.63 14.10 8.27
N GLN A 523 -70.73 14.23 9.02
CA GLN A 523 -72.03 13.69 8.62
C GLN A 523 -73.17 14.65 8.95
N ASN A 524 -73.50 15.52 7.99
CA ASN A 524 -74.54 16.52 8.17
C ASN A 524 -75.89 16.00 7.70
N SER A 525 -76.95 16.64 8.17
CA SER A 525 -78.33 16.47 7.68
C SER A 525 -78.87 15.04 7.79
N THR A 526 -78.43 14.28 8.80
CA THR A 526 -78.92 12.92 9.08
C THR A 526 -79.35 12.77 10.54
N PRO A 527 -80.51 12.14 10.82
CA PRO A 527 -80.90 11.77 12.17
C PRO A 527 -80.15 10.53 12.69
N GLN A 528 -79.41 9.83 11.81
CA GLN A 528 -78.71 8.58 12.13
C GLN A 528 -77.26 8.58 11.66
N PRO A 529 -76.34 9.27 12.36
CA PRO A 529 -74.92 9.25 12.02
C PRO A 529 -74.32 7.84 12.14
N ASN A 530 -73.52 7.45 11.16
CA ASN A 530 -72.79 6.20 11.10
C ASN A 530 -71.42 6.31 11.78
N ILE A 531 -71.25 5.55 12.86
CA ILE A 531 -70.06 5.52 13.72
C ILE A 531 -69.13 4.33 13.46
N SER A 532 -69.29 3.58 12.37
CA SER A 532 -68.41 2.42 12.10
C SER A 532 -66.93 2.81 11.99
N ALA A 533 -66.07 2.13 12.75
CA ALA A 533 -64.62 2.32 12.73
C ALA A 533 -64.16 3.79 12.88
N THR A 534 -64.86 4.59 13.69
CA THR A 534 -64.48 5.98 14.00
C THR A 534 -64.53 6.27 15.50
N ALA A 535 -63.61 7.11 15.97
CA ALA A 535 -63.60 7.66 17.32
C ALA A 535 -64.07 9.13 17.37
N LEU A 536 -64.36 9.77 16.23
CA LEU A 536 -64.83 11.16 16.16
C LEU A 536 -65.85 11.34 15.02
N VAL A 537 -67.03 11.85 15.35
CA VAL A 537 -68.04 12.28 14.38
C VAL A 537 -68.25 13.79 14.53
N ARG A 538 -68.14 14.53 13.42
CA ARG A 538 -68.39 15.97 13.35
C ARG A 538 -69.70 16.25 12.63
N ILE A 539 -70.52 17.12 13.20
CA ILE A 539 -71.82 17.54 12.66
C ILE A 539 -71.87 19.06 12.54
N GLY A 540 -71.94 19.55 11.31
CA GLY A 540 -72.09 20.96 10.97
C GLY A 540 -73.40 21.23 10.23
N ASN A 541 -74.53 21.04 10.91
CA ASN A 541 -75.84 21.25 10.30
C ASN A 541 -76.10 22.76 10.09
N SER A 542 -76.50 23.14 8.88
CA SER A 542 -76.92 24.51 8.56
C SER A 542 -78.37 24.80 8.94
N THR A 543 -79.16 23.76 9.20
CA THR A 543 -80.56 23.82 9.68
C THR A 543 -80.74 22.87 10.87
N PRO A 544 -81.76 23.06 11.72
CA PRO A 544 -81.97 22.19 12.87
C PRO A 544 -82.21 20.72 12.49
N TYR A 545 -81.40 19.82 13.06
CA TYR A 545 -81.53 18.37 12.93
C TYR A 545 -81.45 17.69 14.29
N THR A 546 -82.27 16.66 14.46
CA THR A 546 -82.31 15.85 15.68
C THR A 546 -81.72 14.47 15.42
N ILE A 547 -80.61 14.17 16.09
CA ILE A 547 -79.99 12.84 16.10
C ILE A 547 -80.81 11.95 17.03
N THR A 548 -81.30 10.83 16.49
CA THR A 548 -82.15 9.88 17.21
C THR A 548 -81.49 8.52 17.41
N LYS A 549 -80.43 8.19 16.68
CA LYS A 549 -79.69 6.92 16.81
C LYS A 549 -78.29 7.04 16.20
N PHE A 550 -77.32 6.26 16.68
CA PHE A 550 -76.06 6.02 15.98
C PHE A 550 -76.07 4.63 15.33
N VAL A 551 -75.53 4.49 14.12
CA VAL A 551 -75.54 3.22 13.38
C VAL A 551 -74.12 2.72 13.10
N GLY A 552 -73.96 1.40 12.99
CA GLY A 552 -72.66 0.78 12.71
C GLY A 552 -71.69 0.78 13.89
N GLY A 553 -72.17 0.95 15.12
CA GLY A 553 -71.36 0.82 16.33
C GLY A 553 -70.98 -0.63 16.61
N SER A 554 -69.77 -0.83 17.13
CA SER A 554 -69.33 -2.12 17.67
C SER A 554 -69.48 -2.15 19.19
N GLY A 555 -69.69 -3.34 19.76
CA GLY A 555 -69.80 -3.49 21.21
C GLY A 555 -68.57 -2.95 21.94
N GLY A 556 -68.77 -2.07 22.93
CA GLY A 556 -67.68 -1.45 23.69
C GLY A 556 -66.90 -0.34 22.97
N GLN A 557 -67.32 0.07 21.77
CA GLN A 557 -66.70 1.19 21.04
C GLN A 557 -66.95 2.52 21.77
N SER A 558 -65.89 3.30 22.02
CA SER A 558 -66.01 4.70 22.40
C SER A 558 -65.87 5.62 21.18
N PHE A 559 -66.63 6.71 21.17
CA PHE A 559 -66.50 7.77 20.16
C PHE A 559 -66.92 9.12 20.73
N LYS A 560 -66.42 10.19 20.10
CA LYS A 560 -66.78 11.58 20.40
C LYS A 560 -67.68 12.14 19.31
N LEU A 561 -68.73 12.84 19.69
CA LEU A 561 -69.55 13.64 18.80
C LEU A 561 -69.22 15.12 19.01
N GLU A 562 -68.83 15.81 17.95
CA GLU A 562 -68.54 17.24 17.95
C GLU A 562 -69.55 17.96 17.05
N SER A 563 -70.16 19.06 17.53
CA SER A 563 -70.91 19.95 16.64
C SER A 563 -70.07 21.14 16.23
N THR A 564 -70.03 21.49 14.94
CA THR A 564 -69.26 22.64 14.44
C THR A 564 -70.13 23.88 14.22
N THR A 565 -71.42 23.83 14.56
CA THR A 565 -72.42 24.88 14.31
C THR A 565 -73.25 25.12 15.57
N GLU A 566 -73.54 26.38 15.86
CA GLU A 566 -74.31 26.76 17.05
C GLU A 566 -75.79 26.38 16.90
N GLY A 567 -76.33 25.61 17.85
CA GLY A 567 -77.78 25.44 18.03
C GLY A 567 -78.51 24.54 17.02
N ASN A 568 -77.82 24.04 15.98
CA ASN A 568 -78.46 23.29 14.88
C ASN A 568 -78.44 21.77 15.04
N THR A 569 -77.76 21.22 16.05
CA THR A 569 -77.69 19.78 16.30
C THR A 569 -78.29 19.47 17.65
N THR A 570 -79.39 18.72 17.68
CA THR A 570 -80.02 18.24 18.92
C THR A 570 -79.85 16.74 19.05
N ILE A 571 -79.42 16.25 20.20
CA ILE A 571 -79.33 14.83 20.51
C ILE A 571 -80.56 14.45 21.34
N GLN A 572 -81.37 13.53 20.83
CA GLN A 572 -82.59 13.10 21.51
C GLN A 572 -82.29 11.98 22.49
N HIS A 573 -82.66 12.16 23.77
CA HIS A 573 -82.72 11.04 24.71
C HIS A 573 -83.84 10.08 24.31
N ASN A 574 -83.52 8.80 24.13
CA ASN A 574 -84.48 7.74 23.80
C ASN A 574 -83.90 6.34 24.14
N GLU A 575 -84.44 5.28 23.53
CA GLU A 575 -83.97 3.91 23.73
C GLU A 575 -82.59 3.61 23.13
N PHE A 576 -82.19 4.33 22.07
CA PHE A 576 -80.91 4.17 21.35
C PHE A 576 -79.81 5.11 21.84
N ILE A 577 -80.17 6.21 22.49
CA ILE A 577 -79.22 7.21 23.03
C ILE A 577 -79.59 7.54 24.48
N ARG A 578 -78.69 7.19 25.42
CA ARG A 578 -78.85 7.42 26.85
C ARG A 578 -77.98 8.61 27.28
N LEU A 579 -78.62 9.76 27.50
CA LEU A 579 -78.00 10.98 28.01
C LEU A 579 -78.08 11.02 29.53
N LYS A 580 -77.07 11.57 30.21
CA LYS A 580 -76.95 11.63 31.68
C LYS A 580 -78.14 12.31 32.33
N ASN A 581 -78.59 13.41 31.75
CA ASN A 581 -79.71 14.21 32.27
C ASN A 581 -81.09 13.72 31.79
N LYS A 582 -81.14 12.64 30.99
CA LYS A 582 -82.38 12.06 30.42
C LYS A 582 -83.26 13.07 29.65
N GLN A 583 -82.67 14.15 29.16
CA GLN A 583 -83.32 15.18 28.35
C GLN A 583 -82.54 15.39 27.06
N ALA A 584 -83.20 15.91 26.03
CA ALA A 584 -82.54 16.23 24.77
C ALA A 584 -81.51 17.37 24.98
N ILE A 585 -80.37 17.29 24.28
CA ILE A 585 -79.30 18.28 24.36
C ILE A 585 -79.12 18.93 23.00
N THR A 586 -79.32 20.25 22.92
CA THR A 586 -78.91 21.03 21.75
C THR A 586 -77.46 21.46 21.91
N MET A 587 -76.62 21.08 20.96
CA MET A 587 -75.17 21.30 20.99
C MET A 587 -74.82 22.75 20.58
N SER A 588 -73.89 23.36 21.31
CA SER A 588 -73.23 24.60 20.89
C SER A 588 -72.08 24.31 19.92
N ALA A 589 -71.60 25.33 19.21
CA ALA A 589 -70.46 25.21 18.32
C ALA A 589 -69.21 24.76 19.10
N ASN A 590 -68.47 23.82 18.53
CA ASN A 590 -67.28 23.16 19.08
C ASN A 590 -67.51 22.44 20.41
N SER A 591 -68.76 22.16 20.79
CA SER A 591 -69.05 21.28 21.93
C SER A 591 -68.84 19.82 21.56
N VAL A 592 -68.34 19.04 22.52
CA VAL A 592 -68.03 17.62 22.35
C VAL A 592 -68.73 16.80 23.44
N ILE A 593 -69.37 15.70 23.03
CA ILE A 593 -69.96 14.71 23.94
C ILE A 593 -69.34 13.35 23.62
N GLU A 594 -68.90 12.64 24.65
CA GLU A 594 -68.33 11.30 24.52
C GLU A 594 -69.39 10.24 24.80
N PHE A 595 -69.39 9.19 23.97
CA PHE A 595 -70.32 8.08 24.07
C PHE A 595 -69.56 6.75 24.11
N LEU A 596 -70.11 5.82 24.88
CA LEU A 596 -69.71 4.41 24.89
C LEU A 596 -70.88 3.56 24.39
N MET A 597 -70.62 2.73 23.38
CA MET A 597 -71.58 1.74 22.89
C MET A 597 -71.73 0.59 23.89
N ASN A 598 -72.96 0.15 24.13
CA ASN A 598 -73.24 -1.05 24.93
C ASN A 598 -72.63 -2.32 24.29
N ALA A 599 -72.70 -3.45 24.98
CA ALA A 599 -72.10 -4.71 24.50
C ALA A 599 -72.66 -5.19 23.13
N ALA A 600 -73.90 -4.82 22.79
CA ALA A 600 -74.54 -5.18 21.53
C ALA A 600 -74.24 -4.19 20.38
N GLY A 601 -73.63 -3.03 20.67
CA GLY A 601 -73.29 -2.02 19.66
C GLY A 601 -74.49 -1.21 19.14
N ASP A 602 -75.65 -1.28 19.80
CA ASP A 602 -76.92 -0.69 19.34
C ASP A 602 -77.43 0.48 20.19
N VAL A 603 -76.89 0.66 21.40
CA VAL A 603 -77.22 1.78 22.31
C VAL A 603 -75.95 2.57 22.65
N ALA A 604 -75.99 3.88 22.42
CA ALA A 604 -74.93 4.82 22.82
C ALA A 604 -75.25 5.43 24.20
N MET A 605 -74.30 5.35 25.13
CA MET A 605 -74.42 5.88 26.48
C MET A 605 -73.44 7.04 26.66
N GLU A 606 -73.93 8.20 27.08
CA GLU A 606 -73.09 9.36 27.38
C GLU A 606 -72.15 9.04 28.56
N CYS A 607 -70.84 9.18 28.33
CA CYS A 607 -69.77 8.90 29.29
C CYS A 607 -69.69 9.96 30.38
#